data_AF-A0A3Q0IWB5-F1
#
_entry.id   AF-A0A3Q0IWB5-F1
#
_cell.length_a   1.000
_cell.length_b   1.000
_cell.length_c   1.000
_cell.angle_alpha   90.00
_cell.angle_beta   90.00
_cell.angle_gamma   90.00
#
_symmetry.space_group_name_H-M   'P 1'
#
loop_
_entity.id
_entity.type
_entity.pdbx_description
1 polymer ?
#
loop_
_entity_poly.entity_id
_entity_poly.type
_entity_poly.pdbx_seq_one_letter_code
_entity_poly.pdbx_strand_id
1 'polypeptide(L)'
;MNHPHARGAKSPVPPEIALANDVFDQFCSAAAMKTILGHYRHLCELLSIKPTNFPHFYPKLKSKLKSWKAQALWNKFDKRASHKCYNRGKACSNNRVLIIGAGPCGLRAAIEAQLLGAKVVVLEKRDRFSRNNVLHLWPFVIHDLKSLGAKKFFGKFCAGSIDHISIRQLQCILMKVALILGVEIHEGVGFESLLPPPSNQDEEKIGWRAVVSPPDHPVSQYEFNVLVGADGKRNTLEGFKRFVLICLCGGVIKSLDSLFKISLRDLDLW
;
A
#
# COMPACT_ATOMS: atom_id res chain seq x y z
N MET A 1 22.54 -21.96 50.20
CA MET A 1 21.94 -22.75 49.10
C MET A 1 21.52 -21.79 47.99
N ASN A 2 22.36 -21.63 46.96
CA ASN A 2 22.07 -20.76 45.81
C ASN A 2 21.47 -21.61 44.69
N HIS A 3 20.18 -21.43 44.40
CA HIS A 3 19.56 -21.96 43.19
C HIS A 3 19.98 -21.11 41.98
N PRO A 4 20.59 -21.69 40.93
CA PRO A 4 20.78 -20.97 39.68
C PRO A 4 19.45 -20.88 38.95
N HIS A 5 19.02 -19.65 38.63
CA HIS A 5 17.93 -19.43 37.69
C HIS A 5 18.29 -20.02 36.31
N ALA A 6 17.59 -21.10 35.95
CA ALA A 6 17.58 -21.63 34.60
C ALA A 6 17.06 -20.56 33.64
N ARG A 7 17.96 -19.94 32.87
CA ARG A 7 17.58 -19.15 31.70
C ARG A 7 16.91 -20.12 30.73
N GLY A 8 15.59 -20.01 30.59
CA GLY A 8 14.84 -20.82 29.63
C GLY A 8 15.48 -20.70 28.25
N ALA A 9 16.02 -21.82 27.75
CA ALA A 9 16.52 -21.91 26.39
C ALA A 9 15.34 -21.61 25.45
N LYS A 10 15.46 -20.57 24.63
CA LYS A 10 14.48 -20.30 23.58
C LYS A 10 14.46 -21.53 22.66
N SER A 11 13.29 -22.15 22.54
CA SER A 11 13.05 -23.23 21.58
C SER A 11 13.59 -22.82 20.20
N PRO A 12 14.25 -23.72 19.44
CA PRO A 12 14.76 -23.41 18.12
C PRO A 12 13.64 -22.85 17.23
N VAL A 13 13.93 -21.77 16.51
CA VAL A 13 12.99 -21.23 15.52
C VAL A 13 12.84 -22.27 14.41
N PRO A 14 11.61 -22.69 14.05
CA PRO A 14 11.40 -23.62 12.94
C PRO A 14 12.12 -23.15 11.67
N PRO A 15 12.75 -24.05 10.90
CA PRO A 15 13.53 -23.68 9.72
C PRO A 15 12.77 -22.80 8.72
N GLU A 16 11.49 -23.05 8.53
CA GLU A 16 10.59 -22.26 7.66
C GLU A 16 10.45 -20.80 8.14
N ILE A 17 10.38 -20.59 9.46
CA ILE A 17 10.28 -19.25 10.04
C ILE A 17 11.63 -18.52 9.94
N ALA A 18 12.75 -19.23 10.08
CA ALA A 18 14.07 -18.65 9.84
C ALA A 18 14.21 -18.17 8.39
N LEU A 19 13.86 -19.02 7.42
CA LEU A 19 13.86 -18.66 6.00
C LEU A 19 12.92 -17.48 5.71
N ALA A 20 11.71 -17.47 6.28
CA ALA A 20 10.79 -16.35 6.11
C ALA A 20 11.35 -15.02 6.66
N ASN A 21 12.12 -15.04 7.75
CA ASN A 21 12.80 -13.85 8.26
C ASN A 21 13.90 -13.37 7.29
N ASP A 22 14.69 -14.27 6.71
CA ASP A 22 15.72 -13.92 5.74
C ASP A 22 15.12 -13.32 4.46
N VAL A 23 14.03 -13.91 3.96
CA VAL A 23 13.27 -13.39 2.81
C VAL A 23 12.67 -12.02 3.14
N PHE A 24 12.16 -11.81 4.35
CA PHE A 24 11.70 -10.50 4.80
C PHE A 24 12.82 -9.46 4.85
N ASP A 25 14.04 -9.87 5.22
CA ASP A 25 15.23 -9.01 5.19
C ASP A 25 15.65 -8.62 3.78
N GLN A 26 15.59 -9.56 2.84
CA GLN A 26 15.80 -9.31 1.41
C GLN A 26 14.73 -8.37 0.85
N PHE A 27 13.45 -8.61 1.18
CA PHE A 27 12.34 -7.71 0.83
C PHE A 27 12.58 -6.29 1.34
N CYS A 28 13.01 -6.12 2.60
CA CYS A 28 13.30 -4.82 3.17
C CYS A 28 14.46 -4.11 2.45
N SER A 29 15.45 -4.86 1.97
CA SER A 29 16.66 -4.34 1.34
C SER A 29 16.53 -4.14 -0.19
N ALA A 30 15.56 -4.79 -0.83
CA ALA A 30 15.36 -4.75 -2.27
C ALA A 30 15.09 -3.33 -2.78
N ALA A 31 15.70 -2.96 -3.92
CA ALA A 31 15.65 -1.61 -4.48
C ALA A 31 15.02 -1.53 -5.88
N ALA A 32 14.43 -2.63 -6.36
CA ALA A 32 13.76 -2.72 -7.66
C ALA A 32 12.35 -3.31 -7.48
N MET A 33 11.39 -2.84 -8.29
CA MET A 33 9.99 -3.26 -8.20
C MET A 33 9.85 -4.79 -8.31
N LYS A 34 10.43 -5.39 -9.36
CA LYS A 34 10.35 -6.85 -9.59
C LYS A 34 10.91 -7.66 -8.43
N THR A 35 12.04 -7.23 -7.84
CA THR A 35 12.64 -7.96 -6.71
C THR A 35 11.82 -7.80 -5.43
N ILE A 36 11.29 -6.61 -5.15
CA ILE A 36 10.38 -6.39 -4.01
C ILE A 36 9.15 -7.30 -4.11
N LEU A 37 8.51 -7.36 -5.29
CA LEU A 37 7.32 -8.20 -5.51
C LEU A 37 7.66 -9.69 -5.47
N GLY A 38 8.79 -10.10 -6.05
CA GLY A 38 9.27 -11.49 -5.97
C GLY A 38 9.49 -11.95 -4.53
N HIS A 39 10.23 -11.18 -3.72
CA HIS A 39 10.43 -11.51 -2.30
C HIS A 39 9.11 -11.49 -1.52
N TYR A 40 8.19 -10.58 -1.83
CA TYR A 40 6.89 -10.53 -1.17
C TYR A 40 6.00 -11.73 -1.49
N ARG A 41 5.94 -12.15 -2.76
CA ARG A 41 5.20 -13.37 -3.18
C ARG A 41 5.76 -14.60 -2.48
N HIS A 42 7.09 -14.76 -2.52
CA HIS A 42 7.76 -15.87 -1.84
C HIS A 42 7.55 -15.85 -0.32
N LEU A 43 7.57 -14.67 0.31
CA LEU A 43 7.24 -14.52 1.73
C LEU A 43 5.81 -14.95 2.04
N CYS A 44 4.83 -14.57 1.20
CA CYS A 44 3.43 -14.97 1.38
C CYS A 44 3.24 -16.48 1.24
N GLU A 45 3.95 -17.12 0.31
CA GLU A 45 3.97 -18.58 0.11
C GLU A 45 4.53 -19.30 1.34
N LEU A 46 5.73 -18.92 1.80
CA LEU A 46 6.36 -19.49 3.01
C LEU A 46 5.47 -19.37 4.25
N LEU A 47 4.75 -18.26 4.37
CA LEU A 47 3.86 -18.02 5.50
C LEU A 47 2.46 -18.60 5.31
N SER A 48 2.14 -19.11 4.12
CA SER A 48 0.81 -19.59 3.72
C SER A 48 -0.29 -18.55 3.99
N ILE A 49 -0.06 -17.30 3.56
CA ILE A 49 -1.00 -16.19 3.68
C ILE A 49 -1.30 -15.58 2.31
N LYS A 50 -2.51 -15.04 2.14
CA LYS A 50 -2.92 -14.34 0.92
C LYS A 50 -3.31 -12.88 1.23
N PRO A 51 -2.84 -11.89 0.46
CA PRO A 51 -3.20 -10.49 0.66
C PRO A 51 -4.70 -10.23 0.55
N THR A 52 -5.27 -9.60 1.57
CA THR A 52 -6.69 -9.22 1.66
C THR A 52 -6.79 -7.82 2.28
N ASN A 53 -7.90 -7.43 2.88
CA ASN A 53 -7.98 -6.18 3.63
C ASN A 53 -7.14 -6.23 4.92
N PHE A 54 -6.76 -5.06 5.43
CA PHE A 54 -5.85 -4.90 6.56
C PHE A 54 -6.26 -5.73 7.80
N PRO A 55 -7.53 -5.72 8.27
CA PRO A 55 -7.91 -6.43 9.50
C PRO A 55 -7.73 -7.95 9.42
N HIS A 56 -7.73 -8.55 8.22
CA HIS A 56 -7.63 -9.99 8.04
C HIS A 56 -6.23 -10.46 7.63
N PHE A 57 -5.49 -9.62 6.90
CA PHE A 57 -4.14 -9.95 6.43
C PHE A 57 -3.05 -9.59 7.44
N TYR A 58 -2.97 -8.31 7.83
CA TYR A 58 -1.83 -7.77 8.58
C TYR A 58 -1.58 -8.47 9.93
N PRO A 59 -2.62 -8.79 10.75
CA PRO A 59 -2.41 -9.53 12.00
C PRO A 59 -1.79 -10.91 11.81
N LYS A 60 -2.10 -11.62 10.71
CA LYS A 60 -1.53 -12.94 10.39
C LYS A 60 -0.06 -12.84 9.98
N LEU A 61 0.27 -11.86 9.15
CA LEU A 61 1.66 -11.57 8.77
C LEU A 61 2.50 -11.26 10.02
N LYS A 62 2.02 -10.33 10.85
CA LYS A 62 2.67 -9.90 12.08
C LYS A 62 2.86 -11.04 13.08
N SER A 63 1.88 -11.93 13.25
CA SER A 63 1.99 -13.02 14.22
C SER A 63 3.04 -14.07 13.82
N LYS A 64 3.29 -14.24 12.52
CA LYS A 64 4.27 -15.18 11.98
C LYS A 64 5.69 -14.61 11.90
N LEU A 65 5.86 -13.30 11.67
CA LEU A 65 7.17 -12.64 11.57
C LEU A 65 7.54 -11.88 12.86
N LYS A 66 8.40 -12.50 13.68
CA LYS A 66 8.81 -11.98 15.00
C LYS A 66 10.26 -11.51 15.08
N SER A 67 10.95 -11.31 13.95
CA SER A 67 12.31 -10.78 13.96
C SER A 67 12.36 -9.35 14.55
N TRP A 68 13.49 -8.98 15.12
CA TRP A 68 13.68 -7.65 15.73
C TRP A 68 13.44 -6.52 14.73
N LYS A 69 13.81 -6.73 13.47
CA LYS A 69 13.60 -5.75 12.39
C LYS A 69 12.13 -5.63 12.02
N ALA A 70 11.41 -6.75 11.92
CA ALA A 70 9.98 -6.77 11.69
C ALA A 70 9.22 -6.10 12.85
N GLN A 71 9.57 -6.40 14.10
CA GLN A 71 8.93 -5.81 15.28
C GLN A 71 9.02 -4.28 15.31
N ALA A 72 10.15 -3.72 14.88
CA ALA A 72 10.31 -2.27 14.79
C ALA A 72 9.40 -1.62 13.73
N LEU A 73 9.02 -2.34 12.69
CA LEU A 73 8.01 -1.92 11.71
C LEU A 73 6.60 -2.11 12.25
N TRP A 74 6.32 -3.22 12.94
CA TRP A 74 5.02 -3.49 13.55
C TRP A 74 4.59 -2.39 14.52
N ASN A 75 5.48 -2.00 15.43
CA ASN A 75 5.20 -0.93 16.39
C ASN A 75 4.80 0.40 15.71
N LYS A 76 5.35 0.66 14.51
CA LYS A 76 5.03 1.85 13.71
C LYS A 76 3.65 1.75 13.05
N PHE A 77 3.38 0.63 12.39
CA PHE A 77 2.09 0.42 11.72
C PHE A 77 0.94 0.27 12.71
N ASP A 78 1.15 -0.40 13.85
CA ASP A 78 0.16 -0.49 14.93
C ASP A 78 -0.17 0.89 15.49
N LYS A 79 0.84 1.74 15.72
CA LYS A 79 0.64 3.11 16.19
C LYS A 79 -0.16 3.93 15.18
N ARG A 80 0.09 3.76 13.88
CA ARG A 80 -0.70 4.43 12.84
C ARG A 80 -2.12 3.89 12.80
N ALA A 81 -2.31 2.57 12.75
CA ALA A 81 -3.63 1.92 12.66
C ALA A 81 -4.52 2.18 13.88
N SER A 82 -3.97 2.55 15.03
CA SER A 82 -4.74 2.87 16.24
C SER A 82 -5.36 4.27 16.24
N HIS A 83 -5.04 5.13 15.26
CA HIS A 83 -5.70 6.42 15.13
C HIS A 83 -7.22 6.26 14.97
N LYS A 84 -7.98 7.12 15.69
CA LYS A 84 -9.45 7.04 15.76
C LYS A 84 -10.13 7.10 14.38
N CYS A 85 -9.56 7.84 13.42
CA CYS A 85 -10.10 7.97 12.07
C CYS A 85 -10.23 6.64 11.32
N TYR A 86 -9.39 5.64 11.63
CA TYR A 86 -9.45 4.33 10.99
C TYR A 86 -10.55 3.43 11.57
N ASN A 87 -11.16 3.80 12.70
CA ASN A 87 -12.17 3.01 13.39
C ASN A 87 -11.74 1.53 13.54
N ARG A 88 -10.49 1.29 13.94
CA ARG A 88 -9.88 -0.05 14.04
C ARG A 88 -9.97 -0.86 12.72
N GLY A 89 -9.82 -0.19 11.58
CA GLY A 89 -9.90 -0.79 10.24
C GLY A 89 -11.33 -1.17 9.83
N LYS A 90 -12.35 -0.49 10.37
CA LYS A 90 -13.77 -0.74 10.06
C LYS A 90 -14.45 0.45 9.38
N ALA A 91 -13.75 1.55 9.14
CA ALA A 91 -14.33 2.75 8.55
C ALA A 91 -14.83 2.51 7.10
N CYS A 92 -14.13 1.67 6.34
CA CYS A 92 -14.41 1.39 4.93
C CYS A 92 -14.42 -0.13 4.63
N SER A 93 -14.89 -0.96 5.56
CA SER A 93 -14.79 -2.43 5.45
C SER A 93 -15.50 -3.04 4.23
N ASN A 94 -16.51 -2.35 3.70
CA ASN A 94 -17.32 -2.79 2.56
C ASN A 94 -16.86 -2.16 1.23
N ASN A 95 -15.81 -1.34 1.26
CA ASN A 95 -15.29 -0.69 0.07
C ASN A 95 -14.24 -1.55 -0.63
N ARG A 96 -14.38 -1.63 -1.94
CA ARG A 96 -13.42 -2.22 -2.87
C ARG A 96 -12.87 -1.09 -3.71
N VAL A 97 -11.60 -0.77 -3.50
CA VAL A 97 -10.92 0.39 -4.08
C VAL A 97 -10.01 -0.09 -5.21
N LEU A 98 -10.14 0.51 -6.38
CA LEU A 98 -9.17 0.42 -7.47
C LEU A 98 -8.39 1.73 -7.57
N ILE A 99 -7.06 1.65 -7.56
CA ILE A 99 -6.17 2.81 -7.70
C ILE A 99 -5.36 2.65 -8.98
N ILE A 100 -5.35 3.69 -9.81
CA ILE A 100 -4.60 3.71 -11.07
C ILE A 100 -3.30 4.48 -10.83
N GLY A 101 -2.16 3.79 -10.90
CA GLY A 101 -0.82 4.35 -10.78
C GLY A 101 -0.13 4.05 -9.44
N ALA A 102 1.05 3.44 -9.50
CA ALA A 102 1.94 3.22 -8.35
C ALA A 102 2.98 4.37 -8.22
N GLY A 103 2.55 5.61 -8.47
CA GLY A 103 3.30 6.81 -8.09
C GLY A 103 3.33 7.00 -6.56
N PRO A 104 4.13 7.95 -6.04
CA PRO A 104 4.13 8.24 -4.61
C PRO A 104 2.73 8.53 -4.05
N CYS A 105 1.94 9.36 -4.75
CA CYS A 105 0.58 9.70 -4.32
C CYS A 105 -0.37 8.49 -4.34
N GLY A 106 -0.35 7.69 -5.41
CA GLY A 106 -1.20 6.50 -5.52
C GLY A 106 -0.90 5.45 -4.47
N LEU A 107 0.38 5.15 -4.22
CA LEU A 107 0.80 4.23 -3.16
C LEU A 107 0.46 4.79 -1.77
N ARG A 108 0.58 6.10 -1.56
CA ARG A 108 0.22 6.73 -0.29
C ARG A 108 -1.29 6.66 -0.03
N ALA A 109 -2.11 6.88 -1.06
CA ALA A 109 -3.55 6.71 -1.00
C ALA A 109 -3.94 5.26 -0.73
N ALA A 110 -3.25 4.30 -1.36
CA ALA A 110 -3.45 2.87 -1.13
C ALA A 110 -3.24 2.49 0.34
N ILE A 111 -2.17 3.01 0.96
CA ILE A 111 -1.88 2.79 2.38
C ILE A 111 -3.02 3.30 3.28
N GLU A 112 -3.54 4.50 3.05
CA GLU A 112 -4.67 5.03 3.85
C GLU A 112 -5.94 4.22 3.66
N ALA A 113 -6.31 3.92 2.41
CA ALA A 113 -7.50 3.14 2.09
C ALA A 113 -7.45 1.74 2.75
N GLN A 114 -6.27 1.12 2.75
CA GLN A 114 -6.04 -0.16 3.38
C GLN A 114 -6.19 -0.07 4.91
N LEU A 115 -5.64 0.98 5.55
CA LEU A 115 -5.79 1.24 7.00
C LEU A 115 -7.23 1.56 7.41
N LEU A 116 -8.02 2.19 6.54
CA LEU A 116 -9.46 2.41 6.73
C LEU A 116 -10.27 1.10 6.71
N GLY A 117 -9.68 0.00 6.22
CA GLY A 117 -10.29 -1.34 6.21
C GLY A 117 -10.79 -1.81 4.84
N ALA A 118 -10.60 -1.01 3.78
CA ALA A 118 -11.02 -1.37 2.43
C ALA A 118 -10.16 -2.51 1.86
N LYS A 119 -10.68 -3.21 0.84
CA LYS A 119 -9.85 -4.03 -0.05
C LYS A 119 -9.31 -3.13 -1.15
N VAL A 120 -7.98 -3.04 -1.25
CA VAL A 120 -7.32 -2.13 -2.21
C VAL A 120 -6.54 -2.92 -3.25
N VAL A 121 -6.76 -2.56 -4.51
CA VAL A 121 -6.02 -3.04 -5.68
C VAL A 121 -5.40 -1.84 -6.39
N VAL A 122 -4.12 -1.93 -6.75
CA VAL A 122 -3.37 -0.91 -7.48
C VAL A 122 -2.94 -1.47 -8.83
N LEU A 123 -3.24 -0.75 -9.91
CA LEU A 123 -2.73 -1.02 -11.25
C LEU A 123 -1.57 -0.09 -11.57
N GLU A 124 -0.44 -0.63 -12.03
CA GLU A 124 0.65 0.16 -12.57
C GLU A 124 1.05 -0.36 -13.95
N LYS A 125 0.96 0.52 -14.94
CA LYS A 125 1.29 0.20 -16.33
C LYS A 125 2.75 -0.20 -16.53
N ARG A 126 3.68 0.36 -15.73
CA ARG A 126 5.11 0.05 -15.84
C ARG A 126 5.47 -1.17 -15.01
N ASP A 127 6.56 -1.83 -15.38
CA ASP A 127 7.14 -2.96 -14.66
C ASP A 127 8.35 -2.56 -13.78
N ARG A 128 8.65 -1.26 -13.71
CA ARG A 128 9.82 -0.72 -12.99
C ARG A 128 9.67 0.74 -12.58
N PHE A 129 10.31 1.08 -11.46
CA PHE A 129 10.54 2.46 -11.03
C PHE A 129 11.89 2.98 -11.55
N SER A 130 11.86 3.85 -12.56
CA SER A 130 13.07 4.34 -13.26
C SER A 130 13.43 5.80 -12.97
N ARG A 131 12.54 6.58 -12.36
CA ARG A 131 12.74 8.03 -12.19
C ARG A 131 13.73 8.36 -11.07
N ASN A 132 14.85 8.97 -11.45
CA ASN A 132 15.90 9.40 -10.52
C ASN A 132 15.76 10.86 -10.05
N ASN A 133 14.82 11.63 -10.62
CA ASN A 133 14.55 12.99 -10.17
C ASN A 133 14.33 13.04 -8.66
N VAL A 134 14.80 14.12 -8.03
CA VAL A 134 14.79 14.31 -6.59
C VAL A 134 13.63 15.23 -6.21
N LEU A 135 12.86 14.82 -5.20
CA LEU A 135 11.79 15.60 -4.60
C LEU A 135 12.28 16.18 -3.28
N HIS A 136 12.05 17.47 -3.08
CA HIS A 136 12.14 18.10 -1.76
C HIS A 136 10.96 17.63 -0.89
N LEU A 137 11.22 17.40 0.40
CA LEU A 137 10.25 16.89 1.35
C LEU A 137 10.01 17.94 2.45
N TRP A 138 8.75 18.37 2.58
CA TRP A 138 8.38 19.23 3.69
C TRP A 138 8.47 18.47 5.01
N PRO A 139 8.67 19.16 6.15
CA PRO A 139 8.86 18.53 7.46
C PRO A 139 7.75 17.52 7.84
N PHE A 140 6.49 17.82 7.52
CA PHE A 140 5.37 16.92 7.81
C PHE A 140 5.42 15.62 6.98
N VAL A 141 5.91 15.69 5.73
CA VAL A 141 6.10 14.52 4.86
C VAL A 141 7.23 13.64 5.39
N ILE A 142 8.32 14.26 5.84
CA ILE A 142 9.43 13.54 6.49
C ILE A 142 8.90 12.80 7.73
N HIS A 143 8.10 13.47 8.57
CA HIS A 143 7.51 12.87 9.75
C HIS A 143 6.57 11.70 9.38
N ASP A 144 5.69 11.87 8.39
CA ASP A 144 4.79 10.83 7.91
C ASP A 144 5.56 9.59 7.42
N LEU A 145 6.55 9.77 6.55
CA LEU A 145 7.40 8.67 6.05
C LEU A 145 8.21 7.99 7.17
N LYS A 146 8.73 8.75 8.14
CA LYS A 146 9.38 8.17 9.34
C LYS A 146 8.38 7.34 10.17
N SER A 147 7.13 7.78 10.25
CA SER A 147 6.06 7.07 10.95
C SER A 147 5.68 5.77 10.23
N LEU A 148 5.83 5.70 8.90
CA LEU A 148 5.65 4.50 8.07
C LEU A 148 6.92 3.63 7.97
N GLY A 149 7.97 3.94 8.72
CA GLY A 149 9.16 3.10 8.80
C GLY A 149 10.16 3.29 7.66
N ALA A 150 10.12 4.41 6.92
CA ALA A 150 11.03 4.69 5.79
C ALA A 150 12.51 4.40 6.10
N LYS A 151 12.99 4.75 7.30
CA LYS A 151 14.39 4.51 7.71
C LYS A 151 14.78 3.02 7.79
N LYS A 152 13.81 2.10 7.92
CA LYS A 152 14.05 0.64 7.92
C LYS A 152 14.17 0.08 6.50
N PHE A 153 13.50 0.71 5.53
CA PHE A 153 13.57 0.34 4.12
C PHE A 153 14.69 1.06 3.37
N PHE A 154 15.09 2.24 3.86
CA PHE A 154 16.14 3.06 3.29
C PHE A 154 16.92 3.75 4.44
N GLY A 155 18.05 3.16 4.84
CA GLY A 155 18.81 3.64 6.00
C GLY A 155 19.32 5.08 5.90
N LYS A 156 19.54 5.57 4.67
CA LYS A 156 19.96 6.95 4.36
C LYS A 156 18.81 7.96 4.39
N PHE A 157 17.57 7.52 4.63
CA PHE A 157 16.39 8.40 4.63
C PHE A 157 16.54 9.52 5.67
N CYS A 158 16.63 10.76 5.19
CA CYS A 158 16.81 11.96 5.99
C CYS A 158 17.88 11.82 7.08
N ALA A 159 19.06 11.31 6.69
CA ALA A 159 20.24 11.31 7.55
C ALA A 159 20.83 12.73 7.62
N GLY A 160 21.10 13.23 8.82
CA GLY A 160 21.56 14.62 9.01
C GLY A 160 20.49 15.64 8.60
N SER A 161 20.88 16.63 7.80
CA SER A 161 20.02 17.70 7.25
C SER A 161 19.38 17.34 5.90
N ILE A 162 19.46 16.09 5.44
CA ILE A 162 18.86 15.67 4.17
C ILE A 162 17.32 15.73 4.26
N ASP A 163 16.72 16.50 3.38
CA ASP A 163 15.28 16.77 3.29
C ASP A 163 14.71 16.42 1.91
N HIS A 164 15.39 15.55 1.15
CA HIS A 164 15.00 15.20 -0.20
C HIS A 164 15.18 13.71 -0.49
N ILE A 165 14.48 13.21 -1.51
CA ILE A 165 14.52 11.80 -1.92
C ILE A 165 14.26 11.65 -3.42
N SER A 166 14.90 10.68 -4.08
CA SER A 166 14.55 10.38 -5.47
C SER A 166 13.20 9.69 -5.58
N ILE A 167 12.46 9.98 -6.66
CA ILE A 167 11.11 9.46 -6.90
C ILE A 167 11.09 7.94 -6.77
N ARG A 168 12.03 7.24 -7.43
CA ARG A 168 12.09 5.77 -7.37
C ARG A 168 12.29 5.23 -5.96
N GLN A 169 13.08 5.90 -5.11
CA GLN A 169 13.32 5.44 -3.74
C GLN A 169 12.06 5.62 -2.89
N LEU A 170 11.36 6.75 -3.05
CA LEU A 170 10.08 6.98 -2.40
C LEU A 170 9.04 5.94 -2.82
N GLN A 171 8.96 5.62 -4.12
CA GLN A 171 8.09 4.58 -4.64
C GLN A 171 8.41 3.20 -4.03
N CYS A 172 9.68 2.80 -3.97
CA CYS A 172 10.09 1.54 -3.35
C CYS A 172 9.70 1.47 -1.86
N ILE A 173 9.89 2.55 -1.10
CA ILE A 173 9.52 2.62 0.32
C ILE A 173 8.01 2.44 0.48
N LEU A 174 7.21 3.23 -0.23
CA LEU A 174 5.75 3.20 -0.12
C LEU A 174 5.18 1.87 -0.62
N MET A 175 5.75 1.28 -1.67
CA MET A 175 5.33 -0.03 -2.19
C MET A 175 5.54 -1.13 -1.15
N LYS A 176 6.69 -1.13 -0.44
CA LYS A 176 6.94 -2.10 0.64
C LYS A 176 5.92 -1.96 1.77
N VAL A 177 5.59 -0.73 2.15
CA VAL A 177 4.56 -0.46 3.18
C VAL A 177 3.19 -0.96 2.69
N ALA A 178 2.80 -0.62 1.46
CA ALA A 178 1.52 -1.02 0.88
C ALA A 178 1.36 -2.56 0.88
N LEU A 179 2.37 -3.29 0.39
CA LEU A 179 2.36 -4.76 0.36
C LEU A 179 2.25 -5.37 1.77
N ILE A 180 3.00 -4.84 2.75
CA ILE A 180 2.90 -5.29 4.14
C ILE A 180 1.49 -5.11 4.72
N LEU A 181 0.78 -4.05 4.33
CA LEU A 181 -0.58 -3.78 4.81
C LEU A 181 -1.65 -4.59 4.06
N GLY A 182 -1.27 -5.32 3.01
CA GLY A 182 -2.15 -6.19 2.24
C GLY A 182 -2.72 -5.57 0.96
N VAL A 183 -2.18 -4.42 0.53
CA VAL A 183 -2.52 -3.85 -0.79
C VAL A 183 -2.06 -4.82 -1.88
N GLU A 184 -2.96 -5.11 -2.81
CA GLU A 184 -2.67 -5.89 -3.99
C GLU A 184 -2.19 -4.97 -5.11
N ILE A 185 -1.05 -5.30 -5.73
CA ILE A 185 -0.41 -4.45 -6.75
C ILE A 185 -0.14 -5.31 -7.99
N HIS A 186 -0.59 -4.83 -9.15
CA HIS A 186 -0.33 -5.44 -10.44
C HIS A 186 0.53 -4.51 -11.29
N GLU A 187 1.78 -4.90 -11.51
CA GLU A 187 2.72 -4.23 -12.41
C GLU A 187 2.56 -4.69 -13.87
N GLY A 188 2.90 -3.83 -14.82
CA GLY A 188 2.76 -4.14 -16.25
C GLY A 188 1.31 -4.18 -16.74
N VAL A 189 0.36 -3.69 -15.93
CA VAL A 189 -1.07 -3.69 -16.26
C VAL A 189 -1.57 -2.25 -16.41
N GLY A 190 -1.96 -1.90 -17.63
CA GLY A 190 -2.58 -0.62 -17.96
C GLY A 190 -4.06 -0.60 -17.63
N PHE A 191 -4.55 0.51 -17.09
CA PHE A 191 -5.97 0.85 -17.09
C PHE A 191 -6.30 1.55 -18.42
N GLU A 192 -7.34 1.09 -19.11
CA GLU A 192 -7.77 1.70 -20.38
C GLU A 192 -9.08 2.47 -20.19
N SER A 193 -10.12 1.84 -19.62
CA SER A 193 -11.42 2.50 -19.40
C SER A 193 -12.25 1.81 -18.31
N LEU A 194 -13.36 2.45 -17.92
CA LEU A 194 -14.35 1.86 -17.03
C LEU A 194 -15.29 0.93 -17.79
N LEU A 195 -15.56 -0.23 -17.21
CA LEU A 195 -16.60 -1.15 -17.68
C LEU A 195 -17.82 -1.02 -16.75
N PRO A 196 -18.93 -0.42 -17.22
CA PRO A 196 -20.13 -0.31 -16.41
C PRO A 196 -20.78 -1.69 -16.18
N PRO A 197 -21.58 -1.83 -15.11
CA PRO A 197 -22.46 -2.99 -14.91
C PRO A 197 -23.31 -3.26 -16.18
N PRO A 198 -23.51 -4.53 -16.56
CA PRO A 198 -24.39 -4.86 -17.68
C PRO A 198 -25.84 -4.47 -17.38
N SER A 199 -26.62 -4.17 -18.43
CA SER A 199 -28.02 -3.74 -18.31
C SER A 199 -28.95 -4.87 -17.88
N ASN A 200 -28.63 -6.12 -18.25
CA ASN A 200 -29.37 -7.31 -17.82
C ASN A 200 -28.69 -7.90 -16.57
N GLN A 201 -29.41 -7.90 -15.44
CA GLN A 201 -28.91 -8.36 -14.12
C GLN A 201 -29.88 -9.34 -13.46
N ASP A 202 -30.70 -10.04 -14.24
CA ASP A 202 -31.75 -10.93 -13.72
C ASP A 202 -31.18 -12.14 -12.96
N GLU A 203 -29.96 -12.58 -13.31
CA GLU A 203 -29.30 -13.75 -12.71
C GLU A 203 -28.15 -13.39 -11.74
N GLU A 204 -27.30 -12.41 -12.09
CA GLU A 204 -26.14 -12.02 -11.28
C GLU A 204 -25.92 -10.50 -11.26
N LYS A 205 -25.68 -9.96 -10.06
CA LYS A 205 -25.41 -8.52 -9.85
C LYS A 205 -23.91 -8.25 -10.02
N ILE A 206 -23.51 -7.88 -11.22
CA ILE A 206 -22.13 -7.52 -11.56
C ILE A 206 -21.89 -6.03 -11.29
N GLY A 207 -20.86 -5.70 -10.51
CA GLY A 207 -20.44 -4.33 -10.23
C GLY A 207 -19.59 -3.66 -11.32
N TRP A 208 -19.07 -2.46 -11.02
CA TRP A 208 -18.14 -1.76 -11.89
C TRP A 208 -16.81 -2.49 -12.00
N ARG A 209 -16.27 -2.59 -13.22
CA ARG A 209 -14.97 -3.21 -13.52
C ARG A 209 -14.10 -2.28 -14.35
N ALA A 210 -12.85 -2.69 -14.60
CA ALA A 210 -11.91 -1.95 -15.42
C ALA A 210 -11.55 -2.76 -16.67
N VAL A 211 -11.54 -2.09 -17.81
CA VAL A 211 -10.85 -2.59 -19.01
C VAL A 211 -9.36 -2.38 -18.79
N VAL A 212 -8.59 -3.45 -18.89
CA VAL A 212 -7.15 -3.45 -18.63
C VAL A 212 -6.38 -3.97 -19.83
N SER A 213 -5.09 -3.62 -19.89
CA SER A 213 -4.14 -4.15 -20.87
C SER A 213 -2.99 -4.82 -20.12
N PRO A 214 -2.75 -6.13 -20.30
CA PRO A 214 -3.43 -7.02 -21.24
C PRO A 214 -4.83 -7.45 -20.73
N PRO A 215 -5.81 -7.70 -21.63
CA PRO A 215 -7.22 -7.88 -21.27
C PRO A 215 -7.54 -9.20 -20.55
N ASP A 216 -6.70 -10.22 -20.76
CA ASP A 216 -6.78 -11.54 -20.11
C ASP A 216 -6.25 -11.54 -18.67
N HIS A 217 -5.69 -10.42 -18.20
CA HIS A 217 -5.17 -10.32 -16.84
C HIS A 217 -6.31 -10.51 -15.81
N PRO A 218 -6.14 -11.35 -14.76
CA PRO A 218 -7.23 -11.70 -13.82
C PRO A 218 -7.90 -10.52 -13.12
N VAL A 219 -7.19 -9.40 -12.98
CA VAL A 219 -7.72 -8.15 -12.40
C VAL A 219 -8.87 -7.54 -13.21
N SER A 220 -9.05 -7.93 -14.47
CA SER A 220 -10.22 -7.52 -15.29
C SER A 220 -11.55 -7.94 -14.66
N GLN A 221 -11.55 -8.98 -13.83
CA GLN A 221 -12.71 -9.46 -13.09
C GLN A 221 -12.89 -8.79 -11.73
N TYR A 222 -11.98 -7.88 -11.33
CA TYR A 222 -12.08 -7.21 -10.04
C TYR A 222 -13.18 -6.14 -10.07
N GLU A 223 -14.22 -6.39 -9.29
CA GLU A 223 -15.29 -5.42 -9.06
C GLU A 223 -14.95 -4.44 -7.95
N PHE A 224 -15.14 -3.14 -8.22
CA PHE A 224 -14.87 -2.06 -7.29
C PHE A 224 -16.04 -1.08 -7.19
N ASN A 225 -16.10 -0.36 -6.07
CA ASN A 225 -17.08 0.71 -5.83
C ASN A 225 -16.42 2.06 -5.53
N VAL A 226 -15.09 2.11 -5.53
CA VAL A 226 -14.30 3.33 -5.42
C VAL A 226 -13.14 3.27 -6.41
N LEU A 227 -12.96 4.34 -7.18
CA LEU A 227 -11.87 4.49 -8.14
C LEU A 227 -11.03 5.72 -7.79
N VAL A 228 -9.71 5.56 -7.78
CA VAL A 228 -8.77 6.66 -7.54
C VAL A 228 -7.78 6.78 -8.70
N GLY A 229 -7.85 7.87 -9.45
CA GLY A 229 -6.88 8.19 -10.49
C GLY A 229 -5.63 8.86 -9.90
N ALA A 230 -4.48 8.19 -9.98
CA ALA A 230 -3.19 8.68 -9.47
C ALA A 230 -2.02 8.42 -10.45
N ASP A 231 -2.33 8.35 -11.75
CA ASP A 231 -1.39 8.02 -12.84
C ASP A 231 -0.70 9.23 -13.47
N GLY A 232 -1.01 10.44 -12.98
CA GLY A 232 -0.30 11.68 -13.27
C GLY A 232 -0.90 12.48 -14.42
N LYS A 233 -0.21 13.56 -14.80
CA LYS A 233 -0.76 14.68 -15.60
C LYS A 233 -1.32 14.35 -16.99
N ARG A 234 -0.96 13.21 -17.55
CA ARG A 234 -1.29 12.88 -18.94
C ARG A 234 -2.57 12.08 -19.09
N ASN A 235 -3.11 11.57 -17.98
CA ASN A 235 -4.27 10.73 -17.98
C ASN A 235 -5.31 11.33 -17.04
N THR A 236 -6.54 11.43 -17.51
CA THR A 236 -7.67 11.89 -16.70
C THR A 236 -8.81 10.94 -17.01
N LEU A 237 -9.49 10.48 -15.97
CA LEU A 237 -10.66 9.64 -16.12
C LEU A 237 -11.71 10.36 -16.97
N GLU A 238 -12.35 9.63 -17.88
CA GLU A 238 -13.44 10.15 -18.70
C GLU A 238 -14.49 10.82 -17.80
N GLY A 239 -14.98 11.99 -18.23
CA GLY A 239 -15.92 12.81 -17.44
C GLY A 239 -15.26 13.87 -16.54
N PHE A 240 -13.94 13.82 -16.30
CA PHE A 240 -13.24 14.87 -15.55
C PHE A 240 -12.51 15.84 -16.47
N LYS A 241 -12.81 17.14 -16.35
CA LYS A 241 -12.17 18.19 -17.15
C LYS A 241 -10.74 18.54 -16.69
N ARG A 242 -10.30 18.09 -15.49
CA ARG A 242 -8.93 18.12 -14.91
C ARG A 242 -8.92 17.45 -13.52
N PHE A 243 -7.79 16.81 -13.17
CA PHE A 243 -7.40 16.12 -11.92
C PHE A 243 -8.33 16.11 -10.70
N VAL A 244 -8.60 14.92 -10.16
CA VAL A 244 -9.15 14.74 -8.81
C VAL A 244 -8.36 13.66 -8.07
N LEU A 245 -7.65 14.08 -7.00
CA LEU A 245 -7.13 13.18 -5.97
C LEU A 245 -8.24 13.00 -4.93
N ILE A 246 -8.80 11.79 -4.80
CA ILE A 246 -9.73 11.48 -3.70
C ILE A 246 -8.89 11.20 -2.45
N CYS A 247 -8.73 12.21 -1.60
CA CYS A 247 -8.14 12.07 -0.28
C CYS A 247 -9.27 11.89 0.75
N LEU A 248 -9.34 10.71 1.37
CA LEU A 248 -10.20 10.46 2.52
C LEU A 248 -9.40 10.69 3.79
N CYS A 249 -9.59 11.84 4.46
CA CYS A 249 -9.36 11.94 5.90
C CYS A 249 -10.16 13.08 6.55
N GLY A 250 -11.10 12.68 7.43
CA GLY A 250 -11.28 13.31 8.75
C GLY A 250 -12.40 14.35 8.90
N GLY A 251 -13.63 13.89 9.17
CA GLY A 251 -14.64 14.69 9.87
C GLY A 251 -16.06 14.50 9.36
N VAL A 252 -16.86 13.72 10.08
CA VAL A 252 -18.34 13.66 10.02
C VAL A 252 -18.91 13.40 8.62
N ILE A 253 -19.09 12.11 8.30
CA ILE A 253 -19.90 11.66 7.18
C ILE A 253 -21.37 12.03 7.47
N LYS A 254 -21.82 13.13 6.87
CA LYS A 254 -23.23 13.39 6.59
C LYS A 254 -23.33 13.86 5.14
N SER A 255 -23.95 13.02 4.32
CA SER A 255 -24.24 13.23 2.90
C SER A 255 -23.03 13.15 1.95
N LEU A 256 -23.14 12.23 0.99
CA LEU A 256 -22.21 12.01 -0.12
C LEU A 256 -22.40 13.04 -1.26
N ASP A 257 -23.28 14.04 -1.10
CA ASP A 257 -23.67 14.95 -2.19
C ASP A 257 -22.91 16.28 -2.25
N SER A 258 -21.96 16.52 -1.36
CA SER A 258 -21.15 17.75 -1.45
C SER A 258 -19.93 17.64 -0.56
N LEU A 259 -18.76 17.27 -1.10
CA LEU A 259 -17.44 17.64 -0.58
C LEU A 259 -16.28 17.04 -1.40
N PHE A 260 -15.13 17.71 -1.31
CA PHE A 260 -13.79 17.36 -1.81
C PHE A 260 -13.37 17.93 -3.18
N LYS A 261 -12.96 19.20 -3.16
CA LYS A 261 -11.86 19.72 -4.00
C LYS A 261 -10.58 19.78 -3.15
N ILE A 262 -9.61 18.91 -3.42
CA ILE A 262 -8.20 19.27 -3.24
C ILE A 262 -7.65 19.41 -4.65
N SER A 263 -7.45 20.67 -5.04
CA SER A 263 -6.78 21.03 -6.27
C SER A 263 -5.29 20.79 -6.09
N LEU A 264 -4.65 20.08 -7.02
CA LEU A 264 -3.19 20.03 -7.14
C LEU A 264 -2.52 21.42 -7.29
N ARG A 265 -3.30 22.52 -7.34
CA ARG A 265 -2.76 23.89 -7.29
C ARG A 265 -1.87 24.16 -6.08
N ASP A 266 -2.03 23.45 -4.96
CA ASP A 266 -1.13 23.62 -3.80
C ASP A 266 0.17 22.79 -3.90
N LEU A 267 0.29 21.96 -4.95
CA LEU A 267 1.51 21.21 -5.32
C LEU A 267 2.09 21.65 -6.68
N ASP A 268 1.36 22.45 -7.46
CA ASP A 268 1.80 23.06 -8.71
C ASP A 268 2.53 24.39 -8.46
N LEU A 269 3.63 24.32 -7.71
CA LEU A 269 4.75 25.25 -7.85
C LEU A 269 5.97 24.48 -8.40
N TRP A 270 5.79 23.69 -9.47
CA TRP A 270 6.84 23.21 -10.40
C TRP A 270 6.25 22.86 -11.77
#